data_AF-A0A0Q8QLC5-F1
#
_entry.id   AF-A0A0Q8QLC5-F1
#
_cell.length_a   1.000
_cell.length_b   1.000
_cell.length_c   1.000
_cell.angle_alpha   90.00
_cell.angle_beta   90.00
_cell.angle_gamma   90.00
#
_symmetry.space_group_name_H-M   'P 1'
#
loop_
_entity.id
_entity.type
_entity.pdbx_description
1 polymer ?
#
loop_
_entity_poly.entity_id
_entity_poly.type
_entity_poly.pdbx_seq_one_letter_code
_entity_poly.pdbx_strand_id
1 'polypeptide(L)'
;MHPSLKCQGKFSLNWTYLNAIASGVSAIDLGGLALRNQHDAHQFVREYGFDIDNPHAREVIAGAHAEALDFICGNFLTPGQAALVPPEVRAPQDPLDLLVFASLHGNEQVELRRMWSCAVLKVMHGIFYIDNNLKLRYFNTIRQQVFASLDEVIQEEDGQFYLSDGEICLPLLHFDRKNNKSRGSILLKLLQKAAYLAADIFDHLGVRLVFNTRFECLLALRTLQRAHLISVTNVDSQRTRNTLLDMEAAKEVFTQYRCMLEAADGYPAGLLEQMDAELMQISSPQTRADNPHSGAGFSSIQVTVRKMIHLPPDDPAASGPDYDVGFFFEYEIQLMDKASHGRTLEGPASHDAYKKRQVDTARLRVLGRDLVRYLDTRPAVHAA
;
A
#
# COMPACT_ATOMS: atom_id res chain seq x y z
N MET A 1 -22.40 -39.14 -18.67
CA MET A 1 -21.47 -39.19 -17.52
C MET A 1 -22.24 -39.72 -16.32
N HIS A 2 -21.69 -40.69 -15.58
CA HIS A 2 -22.28 -41.14 -14.32
C HIS A 2 -21.50 -40.53 -13.14
N PRO A 3 -22.19 -39.97 -12.13
CA PRO A 3 -21.50 -39.46 -10.94
C PRO A 3 -20.79 -40.61 -10.22
N SER A 4 -19.53 -40.42 -9.85
CA SER A 4 -18.70 -41.45 -9.20
C SER A 4 -17.70 -40.81 -8.26
N LEU A 5 -17.51 -41.43 -7.09
CA LEU A 5 -16.44 -41.12 -6.13
C LEU A 5 -15.28 -42.13 -6.22
N LYS A 6 -15.32 -43.09 -7.15
CA LYS A 6 -14.23 -44.03 -7.37
C LYS A 6 -13.03 -43.29 -7.96
N CYS A 7 -11.96 -43.19 -7.19
CA CYS A 7 -10.66 -42.70 -7.67
C CYS A 7 -9.63 -43.84 -7.64
N GLN A 8 -8.61 -43.77 -8.51
CA GLN A 8 -7.57 -44.79 -8.61
C GLN A 8 -6.56 -44.75 -7.45
N GLY A 9 -6.62 -43.73 -6.59
CA GLY A 9 -5.72 -43.53 -5.44
C GLY A 9 -6.42 -43.68 -4.08
N LYS A 10 -5.68 -43.46 -2.99
CA LYS A 10 -6.27 -43.34 -1.65
C LYS A 10 -7.16 -42.10 -1.62
N PHE A 11 -8.39 -42.25 -1.14
CA PHE A 11 -9.32 -41.16 -0.91
C PHE A 11 -8.90 -40.37 0.33
N SER A 12 -7.89 -39.51 0.18
CA SER A 12 -7.37 -38.64 1.23
C SER A 12 -7.46 -37.18 0.82
N LEU A 13 -7.95 -36.33 1.72
CA LEU A 13 -8.07 -34.89 1.50
C LEU A 13 -6.95 -34.16 2.22
N ASN A 14 -6.36 -33.16 1.56
CA ASN A 14 -5.46 -32.21 2.22
C ASN A 14 -6.30 -31.16 2.97
N TRP A 15 -6.68 -31.49 4.21
CA TRP A 15 -7.53 -30.62 5.04
C TRP A 15 -6.95 -29.23 5.26
N THR A 16 -5.63 -29.09 5.36
CA THR A 16 -4.98 -27.78 5.52
C THR A 16 -5.19 -26.91 4.29
N TYR A 17 -4.94 -27.46 3.10
CA TYR A 17 -5.11 -26.75 1.83
C TYR A 17 -6.59 -26.46 1.53
N LEU A 18 -7.47 -27.42 1.79
CA LEU A 18 -8.92 -27.22 1.64
C LEU A 18 -9.48 -26.22 2.65
N ASN A 19 -9.01 -26.22 3.90
CA ASN A 19 -9.39 -25.22 4.89
C ASN A 19 -8.91 -23.83 4.49
N ALA A 20 -7.72 -23.72 3.89
CA ALA A 20 -7.24 -22.45 3.37
C ALA A 20 -8.16 -21.89 2.29
N ILE A 21 -8.63 -22.74 1.37
CA ILE A 21 -9.62 -22.37 0.35
C ILE A 21 -10.96 -22.00 0.99
N ALA A 22 -11.50 -22.86 1.85
CA ALA A 22 -12.84 -22.71 2.44
C ALA A 22 -12.94 -21.55 3.45
N SER A 23 -11.83 -21.19 4.11
CA SER A 23 -11.78 -20.14 5.14
C SER A 23 -11.14 -18.84 4.66
N GLY A 24 -10.71 -18.75 3.40
CA GLY A 24 -10.09 -17.54 2.85
C GLY A 24 -8.73 -17.20 3.46
N VAL A 25 -7.89 -18.20 3.74
CA VAL A 25 -6.54 -17.99 4.26
C VAL A 25 -5.65 -17.40 3.16
N SER A 26 -4.84 -16.40 3.52
CA SER A 26 -3.89 -15.76 2.59
C SER A 26 -2.90 -16.78 2.01
N ALA A 27 -2.62 -16.68 0.71
CA ALA A 27 -1.60 -17.50 0.05
C ALA A 27 -0.21 -17.34 0.68
N ILE A 28 0.09 -16.17 1.26
CA ILE A 28 1.37 -15.90 1.95
C ILE A 28 1.48 -16.68 3.26
N ASP A 29 0.36 -16.99 3.91
CA ASP A 29 0.36 -17.68 5.20
C ASP A 29 0.36 -19.22 5.02
N LEU A 30 0.33 -19.72 3.78
CA LEU A 30 0.47 -21.13 3.48
C LEU A 30 1.88 -21.64 3.81
N GLY A 31 1.94 -22.79 4.48
CA GLY A 31 3.20 -23.46 4.81
C GLY A 31 3.75 -24.32 3.68
N GLY A 32 2.97 -24.61 2.63
CA GLY A 32 3.32 -25.50 1.52
C GLY A 32 2.22 -25.55 0.46
N LEU A 33 2.59 -26.01 -0.74
CA LEU A 33 1.64 -26.34 -1.81
C LEU A 33 1.23 -27.81 -1.74
N ALA A 34 0.27 -28.20 -2.57
CA ALA A 34 -0.28 -29.55 -2.62
C ALA A 34 -0.28 -30.12 -4.05
N LEU A 35 0.77 -29.83 -4.82
CA LEU A 35 0.92 -30.33 -6.20
C LEU A 35 1.64 -31.66 -6.19
N ARG A 36 1.13 -32.65 -6.94
CA ARG A 36 1.62 -34.03 -6.85
C ARG A 36 2.85 -34.29 -7.72
N ASN A 37 2.95 -33.58 -8.84
CA ASN A 37 3.97 -33.81 -9.86
C ASN A 37 4.07 -32.61 -10.82
N GLN A 38 4.96 -32.71 -11.79
CA GLN A 38 5.15 -31.69 -12.82
C GLN A 38 3.89 -31.43 -13.67
N HIS A 39 3.08 -32.45 -13.95
CA HIS A 39 1.84 -32.26 -14.70
C HIS A 39 0.85 -31.35 -13.94
N ASP A 40 0.69 -31.55 -12.63
CA ASP A 40 -0.12 -30.66 -11.79
C ASP A 40 0.46 -29.24 -11.76
N ALA A 41 1.79 -29.09 -11.73
CA ALA A 41 2.45 -27.77 -11.76
C ALA A 41 2.18 -27.03 -13.08
N HIS A 42 2.27 -27.71 -14.22
CA HIS A 42 1.90 -27.16 -15.52
C HIS A 42 0.44 -26.69 -15.55
N GLN A 43 -0.49 -27.52 -15.06
CA GLN A 43 -1.90 -27.15 -15.00
C GLN A 43 -2.12 -25.95 -14.09
N PHE A 44 -1.46 -25.92 -12.92
CA PHE A 44 -1.54 -24.80 -12.00
C PHE A 44 -1.08 -23.49 -12.65
N VAL A 45 0.07 -23.49 -13.34
CA VAL A 45 0.61 -22.31 -14.03
C VAL A 45 -0.31 -21.83 -15.15
N ARG A 46 -0.92 -22.75 -15.89
CA ARG A 46 -1.89 -22.43 -16.94
C ARG A 46 -3.13 -21.73 -16.37
N GLU A 47 -3.72 -22.27 -15.31
CA GLU A 47 -4.89 -21.66 -14.65
C GLU A 47 -4.52 -20.35 -13.92
N TYR A 48 -3.25 -20.21 -13.52
CA TYR A 48 -2.71 -18.96 -13.00
C TYR A 48 -2.62 -17.85 -14.07
N GLY A 49 -2.68 -18.21 -15.36
CA GLY A 49 -2.70 -17.29 -16.50
C GLY A 49 -1.45 -17.29 -17.38
N PHE A 50 -0.53 -18.23 -17.17
CA PHE A 50 0.70 -18.33 -17.97
C PHE A 50 0.70 -19.58 -18.83
N ASP A 51 0.80 -19.41 -20.14
CA ASP A 51 1.03 -20.51 -21.07
C ASP A 51 2.53 -20.81 -21.19
N ILE A 52 2.99 -21.88 -20.55
CA ILE A 52 4.42 -22.23 -20.51
C ILE A 52 4.96 -22.71 -21.86
N ASP A 53 4.10 -23.02 -22.83
CA ASP A 53 4.52 -23.32 -24.20
C ASP A 53 4.89 -22.04 -24.95
N ASN A 54 4.47 -20.87 -24.44
CA ASN A 54 4.91 -19.57 -24.93
C ASN A 54 6.27 -19.18 -24.29
N PRO A 55 7.34 -18.98 -25.09
CA PRO A 55 8.66 -18.56 -24.59
C PRO A 55 8.61 -17.27 -23.75
N HIS A 56 7.73 -16.33 -24.10
CA HIS A 56 7.60 -15.07 -23.36
C HIS A 56 7.07 -15.29 -21.94
N ALA A 57 6.16 -16.25 -21.73
CA ALA A 57 5.69 -16.58 -20.39
C ALA A 57 6.82 -17.14 -19.53
N ARG A 58 7.73 -17.94 -20.11
CA ARG A 58 8.91 -18.45 -19.42
C ARG A 58 9.84 -17.32 -18.98
N GLU A 59 10.08 -16.34 -19.85
CA GLU A 59 10.88 -15.15 -19.53
C GLU A 59 10.27 -14.33 -18.40
N VAL A 60 8.95 -14.10 -18.43
CA VAL A 60 8.22 -13.38 -17.37
C VAL A 60 8.35 -14.10 -16.02
N ILE A 61 8.16 -15.42 -16.00
CA ILE A 61 8.29 -16.23 -14.78
C ILE A 61 9.73 -16.20 -14.25
N ALA A 62 10.73 -16.34 -15.12
CA ALA A 62 12.15 -16.27 -14.76
C ALA A 62 12.54 -14.89 -14.23
N GLY A 63 12.04 -13.81 -14.84
CA GLY A 63 12.24 -12.44 -14.36
C GLY A 63 11.64 -12.23 -12.96
N ALA A 64 10.41 -12.70 -12.74
CA ALA A 64 9.77 -12.63 -11.43
C ALA A 64 10.50 -13.47 -10.36
N HIS A 65 11.07 -14.62 -10.74
CA HIS A 65 11.91 -15.43 -9.85
C HIS A 65 13.19 -14.70 -9.44
N ALA A 66 13.91 -14.11 -10.39
CA ALA A 66 15.11 -13.34 -10.13
C ALA A 66 14.81 -12.13 -9.22
N GLU A 67 13.76 -11.37 -9.53
CA GLU A 67 13.33 -10.23 -8.71
C GLU A 67 12.92 -10.69 -7.29
N ALA A 68 12.24 -11.83 -7.16
CA ALA A 68 11.86 -12.38 -5.86
C ALA A 68 13.08 -12.74 -5.00
N LEU A 69 14.11 -13.35 -5.60
CA LEU A 69 15.35 -13.68 -4.90
C LEU A 69 16.11 -12.42 -4.48
N ASP A 70 16.23 -11.43 -5.36
CA ASP A 70 16.87 -10.15 -5.05
C ASP A 70 16.15 -9.43 -3.92
N PHE A 71 14.80 -9.43 -3.95
CA PHE A 71 14.00 -8.84 -2.89
C PHE A 71 14.21 -9.54 -1.55
N ILE A 72 14.17 -10.88 -1.50
CA ILE A 72 14.40 -11.66 -0.27
C ILE A 72 15.82 -11.41 0.25
N CYS A 73 16.83 -11.48 -0.60
CA CYS A 73 18.22 -11.30 -0.21
C CYS A 73 18.49 -9.87 0.29
N GLY A 74 17.92 -8.86 -0.36
CA GLY A 74 18.13 -7.45 -0.01
C GLY A 74 17.33 -6.98 1.21
N ASN A 75 16.18 -7.59 1.51
CA ASN A 75 15.27 -7.09 2.55
C ASN A 75 15.14 -8.01 3.76
N PHE A 76 15.31 -9.34 3.61
CA PHE A 76 15.01 -10.31 4.67
C PHE A 76 16.23 -11.07 5.19
N LEU A 77 17.35 -11.01 4.48
CA LEU A 77 18.58 -11.72 4.81
C LEU A 77 19.74 -10.77 5.10
N THR A 78 20.66 -11.21 5.95
CA THR A 78 21.99 -10.59 6.04
C THR A 78 22.88 -11.07 4.88
N PRO A 79 23.98 -10.36 4.53
CA PRO A 79 24.87 -10.76 3.43
C PRO A 79 25.38 -12.22 3.53
N GLY A 80 25.69 -12.69 4.74
CA GLY A 80 26.12 -14.08 4.96
C GLY A 80 25.00 -15.13 4.86
N GLN A 81 23.74 -14.74 5.03
CA GLN A 81 22.60 -15.65 4.95
C GLN A 81 22.13 -15.91 3.51
N ALA A 82 22.48 -15.04 2.54
CA ALA A 82 22.14 -15.25 1.14
C ALA A 82 22.74 -16.55 0.55
N ALA A 83 23.85 -17.03 1.12
CA ALA A 83 24.46 -18.30 0.76
C ALA A 83 23.69 -19.54 1.28
N LEU A 84 22.71 -19.35 2.17
CA LEU A 84 21.90 -20.45 2.72
C LEU A 84 20.72 -20.84 1.82
N VAL A 85 20.47 -20.09 0.74
CA VAL A 85 19.48 -20.45 -0.28
C VAL A 85 20.02 -21.65 -1.08
N PRO A 86 19.30 -22.79 -1.14
CA PRO A 86 19.74 -23.95 -1.90
C PRO A 86 20.00 -23.61 -3.37
N PRO A 87 21.07 -24.14 -4.01
CA PRO A 87 21.37 -23.86 -5.41
C PRO A 87 20.21 -24.16 -6.36
N GLU A 88 19.45 -25.22 -6.09
CA GLU A 88 18.30 -25.65 -6.89
C GLU A 88 17.11 -24.70 -6.78
N VAL A 89 17.04 -23.90 -5.70
CA VAL A 89 16.03 -22.84 -5.54
C VAL A 89 16.53 -21.52 -6.12
N ARG A 90 17.84 -21.26 -5.99
CA ARG A 90 18.48 -20.05 -6.48
C ARG A 90 18.56 -20.01 -8.01
N ALA A 91 18.77 -21.15 -8.65
CA ALA A 91 18.87 -21.30 -10.09
C ALA A 91 18.24 -22.64 -10.53
N PRO A 92 16.89 -22.76 -10.47
CA PRO A 92 16.22 -23.96 -10.92
C PRO A 92 16.42 -24.16 -12.43
N GLN A 93 16.42 -25.42 -12.89
CA GLN A 93 16.48 -25.71 -14.32
C GLN A 93 15.15 -25.33 -15.00
N ASP A 94 14.04 -25.60 -14.32
CA ASP A 94 12.71 -25.15 -14.69
C ASP A 94 12.09 -24.37 -13.50
N PRO A 95 11.61 -23.12 -13.67
CA PRO A 95 10.90 -22.40 -12.62
C PRO A 95 9.73 -23.18 -11.99
N LEU A 96 9.11 -24.11 -12.73
CA LEU A 96 8.04 -24.98 -12.22
C LEU A 96 8.55 -25.98 -11.16
N ASP A 97 9.84 -26.28 -11.13
CA ASP A 97 10.44 -27.12 -10.08
C ASP A 97 10.18 -26.55 -8.68
N LEU A 98 10.11 -25.22 -8.53
CA LEU A 98 9.80 -24.57 -7.26
C LEU A 98 8.40 -24.95 -6.74
N LEU A 99 7.41 -25.08 -7.64
CA LEU A 99 6.05 -25.48 -7.30
C LEU A 99 6.01 -26.92 -6.78
N VAL A 100 6.83 -27.80 -7.38
CA VAL A 100 6.98 -29.18 -6.94
C VAL A 100 7.73 -29.23 -5.61
N PHE A 101 8.87 -28.56 -5.48
CA PHE A 101 9.65 -28.50 -4.23
C PHE A 101 8.83 -27.97 -3.05
N ALA A 102 7.99 -26.97 -3.28
CA ALA A 102 7.08 -26.42 -2.28
C ALA A 102 5.98 -27.39 -1.81
N SER A 103 5.78 -28.51 -2.51
CA SER A 103 4.78 -29.55 -2.22
C SER A 103 5.38 -30.83 -1.63
N LEU A 104 6.70 -31.02 -1.71
CA LEU A 104 7.37 -32.24 -1.24
C LEU A 104 7.64 -32.19 0.26
N HIS A 105 7.53 -33.33 0.93
CA HIS A 105 7.91 -33.50 2.34
C HIS A 105 8.93 -34.63 2.47
N GLY A 106 9.85 -34.51 3.43
CA GLY A 106 10.89 -35.54 3.58
C GLY A 106 11.95 -35.23 4.62
N ASN A 107 13.20 -35.58 4.30
CA ASN A 107 14.34 -35.31 5.15
C ASN A 107 14.64 -33.79 5.24
N GLU A 108 15.60 -33.42 6.08
CA GLU A 108 15.96 -32.01 6.33
C GLU A 108 16.27 -31.22 5.05
N GLN A 109 16.95 -31.83 4.08
CA GLN A 109 17.26 -31.17 2.80
C GLN A 109 16.00 -30.92 1.95
N VAL A 110 15.05 -31.85 1.96
CA VAL A 110 13.76 -31.69 1.27
C VAL A 110 12.95 -30.58 1.95
N GLU A 111 12.87 -30.58 3.28
CA GLU A 111 12.17 -29.54 4.03
C GLU A 111 12.80 -28.15 3.83
N LEU A 112 14.12 -28.05 3.76
CA LEU A 112 14.81 -26.79 3.49
C LEU A 112 14.49 -26.26 2.08
N ARG A 113 14.54 -27.13 1.05
CA ARG A 113 14.14 -26.77 -0.31
C ARG A 113 12.67 -26.34 -0.37
N ARG A 114 11.80 -27.03 0.33
CA ARG A 114 10.37 -26.71 0.44
C ARG A 114 10.15 -25.32 1.03
N MET A 115 10.75 -25.04 2.19
CA MET A 115 10.62 -23.75 2.87
C MET A 115 11.11 -22.58 2.00
N TRP A 116 12.28 -22.72 1.37
CA TRP A 116 12.81 -21.68 0.48
C TRP A 116 11.99 -21.52 -0.80
N SER A 117 11.55 -22.61 -1.41
CA SER A 117 10.68 -22.54 -2.60
C SER A 117 9.36 -21.85 -2.27
N CYS A 118 8.75 -22.15 -1.11
CA CYS A 118 7.58 -21.43 -0.63
C CYS A 118 7.85 -19.93 -0.44
N ALA A 119 8.97 -19.55 0.18
CA ALA A 119 9.32 -18.16 0.38
C ALA A 119 9.44 -17.40 -0.95
N VAL A 120 10.15 -17.98 -1.93
CA VAL A 120 10.31 -17.40 -3.27
C VAL A 120 8.96 -17.29 -3.99
N LEU A 121 8.16 -18.35 -4.01
CA LEU A 121 6.84 -18.36 -4.66
C LEU A 121 5.88 -17.32 -4.06
N LYS A 122 5.92 -17.09 -2.75
CA LYS A 122 5.10 -16.05 -2.10
C LYS A 122 5.47 -14.64 -2.58
N VAL A 123 6.76 -14.38 -2.79
CA VAL A 123 7.23 -13.08 -3.32
C VAL A 123 6.93 -12.97 -4.81
N MET A 124 7.06 -14.07 -5.58
CA MET A 124 6.64 -14.11 -6.99
C MET A 124 5.14 -13.82 -7.15
N HIS A 125 4.28 -14.36 -6.27
CA HIS A 125 2.85 -14.02 -6.24
C HIS A 125 2.63 -12.50 -6.02
N GLY A 126 3.43 -11.92 -5.11
CA GLY A 126 3.70 -10.48 -4.95
C GLY A 126 3.86 -9.72 -6.26
N ILE A 127 4.87 -10.13 -7.00
CA ILE A 127 5.34 -9.52 -8.25
C ILE A 127 4.31 -9.66 -9.36
N PHE A 128 3.78 -10.87 -9.59
CA PHE A 128 2.77 -11.10 -10.61
C PHE A 128 1.52 -10.25 -10.38
N TYR A 129 1.13 -10.04 -9.13
CA TYR A 129 0.03 -9.15 -8.80
C TYR A 129 0.32 -7.70 -9.19
N ILE A 130 1.53 -7.19 -8.91
CA ILE A 130 1.95 -5.83 -9.27
C ILE A 130 1.94 -5.66 -10.79
N ASP A 131 2.52 -6.60 -11.53
CA ASP A 131 2.66 -6.53 -12.98
C ASP A 131 1.33 -6.59 -13.72
N ASN A 132 0.39 -7.36 -13.19
CA ASN A 132 -0.92 -7.53 -13.80
C ASN A 132 -1.99 -6.59 -13.22
N ASN A 133 -1.60 -5.65 -12.36
CA ASN A 133 -2.53 -4.66 -11.83
C ASN A 133 -2.75 -3.50 -12.82
N LEU A 134 -3.96 -3.43 -13.38
CA LEU A 134 -4.34 -2.38 -14.34
C LEU A 134 -4.12 -0.95 -13.79
N LYS A 135 -4.37 -0.71 -12.50
CA LYS A 135 -4.20 0.63 -11.91
C LYS A 135 -2.73 1.03 -11.81
N LEU A 136 -1.84 0.07 -11.50
CA LEU A 136 -0.40 0.32 -11.49
C LEU A 136 0.16 0.54 -12.90
N ARG A 137 -0.38 -0.18 -13.90
CA ARG A 137 0.00 0.01 -15.32
C ARG A 137 -0.28 1.43 -15.82
N TYR A 138 -1.43 2.00 -15.44
CA TYR A 138 -1.82 3.37 -15.83
C TYR A 138 -1.50 4.42 -14.77
N PHE A 139 -0.61 4.12 -13.82
CA PHE A 139 -0.37 4.98 -12.65
C PHE A 139 0.07 6.41 -13.02
N ASN A 140 0.89 6.57 -14.05
CA ASN A 140 1.33 7.90 -14.51
C ASN A 140 0.16 8.75 -15.03
N THR A 141 -0.73 8.15 -15.84
CA THR A 141 -1.95 8.79 -16.32
C THR A 141 -2.89 9.17 -15.18
N ILE A 142 -3.11 8.25 -14.24
CA ILE A 142 -3.93 8.48 -13.04
C ILE A 142 -3.36 9.67 -12.24
N ARG A 143 -2.05 9.66 -11.98
CA ARG A 143 -1.33 10.70 -11.23
C ARG A 143 -1.47 12.07 -11.89
N GLN A 144 -1.28 12.15 -13.21
CA GLN A 144 -1.43 13.39 -13.96
C GLN A 144 -2.84 13.97 -13.81
N GLN A 145 -3.89 13.16 -14.01
CA GLN A 145 -5.26 13.62 -13.91
C GLN A 145 -5.64 14.06 -12.49
N VAL A 146 -5.16 13.36 -11.46
CA VAL A 146 -5.43 13.74 -10.06
C VAL A 146 -4.74 15.05 -9.71
N PHE A 147 -3.45 15.21 -10.03
CA PHE A 147 -2.70 16.41 -9.67
C PHE A 147 -3.06 17.62 -10.52
N ALA A 148 -3.48 17.46 -11.79
CA ALA A 148 -3.90 18.58 -12.63
C ALA A 148 -4.97 19.46 -11.96
N SER A 149 -5.99 18.86 -11.33
CA SER A 149 -7.03 19.63 -10.63
C SER A 149 -6.59 20.17 -9.27
N LEU A 150 -5.58 19.57 -8.63
CA LEU A 150 -4.98 20.13 -7.42
C LEU A 150 -4.10 21.33 -7.75
N ASP A 151 -3.44 21.32 -8.91
CA ASP A 151 -2.57 22.40 -9.38
C ASP A 151 -3.37 23.66 -9.77
N GLU A 152 -4.66 23.52 -10.05
CA GLU A 152 -5.56 24.66 -10.25
C GLU A 152 -5.82 25.45 -8.95
N VAL A 153 -5.76 24.78 -7.80
CA VAL A 153 -6.01 25.41 -6.48
C VAL A 153 -4.76 25.61 -5.64
N ILE A 154 -3.65 24.93 -5.98
CA ILE A 154 -2.36 25.09 -5.31
C ILE A 154 -1.45 25.92 -6.20
N GLN A 155 -1.18 27.15 -5.77
CA GLN A 155 -0.35 28.11 -6.49
C GLN A 155 0.99 28.29 -5.79
N GLU A 156 2.04 28.54 -6.58
CA GLU A 156 3.38 28.85 -6.08
C GLU A 156 3.73 30.30 -6.45
N GLU A 157 4.02 31.11 -5.45
CA GLU A 157 4.48 32.49 -5.61
C GLU A 157 5.75 32.70 -4.76
N ASP A 158 6.83 33.19 -5.37
CA ASP A 158 8.12 33.45 -4.72
C ASP A 158 8.68 32.27 -3.90
N GLY A 159 8.42 31.03 -4.35
CA GLY A 159 8.86 29.80 -3.68
C GLY A 159 8.00 29.40 -2.47
N GLN A 160 6.89 30.09 -2.23
CA GLN A 160 5.90 29.76 -1.21
C GLN A 160 4.64 29.19 -1.86
N PHE A 161 4.08 28.13 -1.27
CA PHE A 161 2.84 27.53 -1.75
C PHE A 161 1.61 28.12 -1.07
N TYR A 162 0.51 28.22 -1.81
CA TYR A 162 -0.77 28.71 -1.35
C TYR A 162 -1.89 27.80 -1.84
N LEU A 163 -2.93 27.61 -1.02
CA LEU A 163 -4.18 26.97 -1.41
C LEU A 163 -5.25 28.05 -1.62
N SER A 164 -5.80 28.18 -2.82
CA SER A 164 -6.84 29.16 -3.14
C SER A 164 -7.94 28.60 -4.05
N ASP A 165 -9.18 29.02 -3.79
CA ASP A 165 -10.34 28.83 -4.66
C ASP A 165 -10.80 30.15 -5.32
N GLY A 166 -9.97 31.20 -5.24
CA GLY A 166 -10.28 32.55 -5.70
C GLY A 166 -11.06 33.41 -4.70
N GLU A 167 -11.70 32.83 -3.67
CA GLU A 167 -12.33 33.60 -2.59
C GLU A 167 -11.44 33.68 -1.35
N ILE A 168 -10.78 32.59 -0.99
CA ILE A 168 -9.81 32.55 0.10
C ILE A 168 -8.47 32.06 -0.39
N CYS A 169 -7.40 32.54 0.23
CA CYS A 169 -6.03 32.14 -0.05
C CYS A 169 -5.35 31.80 1.28
N LEU A 170 -4.89 30.56 1.42
CA LEU A 170 -4.29 30.02 2.64
C LEU A 170 -2.82 29.70 2.38
N PRO A 171 -1.86 30.26 3.15
CA PRO A 171 -0.46 29.92 3.01
C PRO A 171 -0.20 28.49 3.46
N LEU A 172 0.53 27.72 2.64
CA LEU A 172 0.98 26.37 2.97
C LEU A 172 2.38 26.45 3.54
N LEU A 173 2.58 25.98 4.78
CA LEU A 173 3.92 25.83 5.35
C LEU A 173 4.72 24.73 4.66
N HIS A 174 4.02 23.69 4.18
CA HIS A 174 4.62 22.61 3.44
C HIS A 174 3.59 21.94 2.53
N PHE A 175 4.00 21.65 1.31
CA PHE A 175 3.24 20.87 0.35
C PHE A 175 4.10 19.70 -0.11
N ASP A 176 3.59 18.48 0.07
CA ASP A 176 4.25 17.27 -0.42
C ASP A 176 3.26 16.46 -1.26
N ARG A 177 3.66 16.13 -2.48
CA ARG A 177 2.98 15.13 -3.29
C ARG A 177 3.60 13.80 -2.90
N LYS A 178 2.84 12.91 -2.27
CA LYS A 178 3.35 11.59 -1.88
C LYS A 178 4.00 10.94 -3.09
N ASN A 179 5.33 10.80 -3.02
CA ASN A 179 6.11 10.24 -4.11
C ASN A 179 5.66 8.81 -4.42
N ASN A 180 5.87 8.39 -5.68
CA ASN A 180 5.66 7.01 -6.09
C ASN A 180 6.45 6.12 -5.13
N LYS A 181 5.76 5.24 -4.38
CA LYS A 181 6.45 4.20 -3.63
C LYS A 181 7.20 3.34 -4.63
N SER A 182 8.48 3.07 -4.36
CA SER A 182 9.25 2.15 -5.19
C SER A 182 8.53 0.80 -5.27
N ARG A 183 8.68 0.11 -6.39
CA ARG A 183 8.11 -1.23 -6.62
C ARG A 183 8.34 -2.17 -5.42
N GLY A 184 9.56 -2.16 -4.86
CA GLY A 184 9.90 -2.91 -3.64
C GLY A 184 9.11 -2.50 -2.39
N SER A 185 8.75 -1.23 -2.23
CA SER A 185 7.91 -0.77 -1.11
C SER A 185 6.43 -1.18 -1.27
N ILE A 186 5.94 -1.24 -2.51
CA ILE A 186 4.61 -1.79 -2.82
C ILE A 186 4.58 -3.27 -2.47
N LEU A 187 5.57 -4.02 -2.96
CA LEU A 187 5.74 -5.44 -2.70
C LEU A 187 5.84 -5.73 -1.20
N LEU A 188 6.68 -4.99 -0.46
CA LEU A 188 6.81 -5.15 0.99
C LEU A 188 5.47 -4.96 1.72
N LYS A 189 4.70 -3.94 1.32
CA LYS A 189 3.41 -3.65 1.92
C LYS A 189 2.36 -4.73 1.62
N LEU A 190 2.35 -5.29 0.42
CA LEU A 190 1.50 -6.43 0.05
C LEU A 190 1.84 -7.66 0.91
N LEU A 191 3.14 -7.91 1.11
CA LEU A 191 3.62 -9.04 1.91
C LEU A 191 3.33 -8.88 3.42
N GLN A 192 3.11 -7.66 3.90
CA GLN A 192 2.77 -7.38 5.30
C GLN A 192 1.29 -7.70 5.65
N LYS A 193 0.36 -7.46 4.74
CA LYS A 193 -1.08 -7.44 5.05
C LYS A 193 -1.77 -8.81 4.95
N ALA A 194 -2.62 -9.12 5.94
CA ALA A 194 -3.28 -10.42 6.07
C ALA A 194 -4.18 -10.75 4.87
N ALA A 195 -5.06 -9.83 4.48
CA ALA A 195 -5.82 -9.94 3.25
C ALA A 195 -5.00 -9.35 2.09
N TYR A 196 -4.75 -10.15 1.06
CA TYR A 196 -4.15 -9.71 -0.19
C TYR A 196 -5.21 -8.94 -1.00
N LEU A 197 -5.72 -7.84 -0.41
CA LEU A 197 -6.81 -7.08 -1.01
C LEU A 197 -6.22 -6.11 -2.02
N ALA A 198 -6.72 -6.17 -3.25
CA ALA A 198 -6.42 -5.23 -4.32
C ALA A 198 -6.71 -3.75 -4.01
N ALA A 199 -7.34 -3.49 -2.86
CA ALA A 199 -7.68 -2.17 -2.37
C ALA A 199 -6.50 -1.37 -1.78
N ASP A 200 -5.26 -1.89 -1.78
CA ASP A 200 -4.15 -1.26 -1.04
C ASP A 200 -3.15 -0.44 -1.86
N ILE A 201 -3.33 -0.41 -3.18
CA ILE A 201 -2.55 0.41 -4.12
C ILE A 201 -2.94 1.89 -4.02
N PHE A 202 -4.10 2.21 -3.45
CA PHE A 202 -4.55 3.60 -3.31
C PHE A 202 -3.66 4.45 -2.38
N ASP A 203 -2.87 3.83 -1.49
CA ASP A 203 -1.90 4.55 -0.63
C ASP A 203 -0.65 5.05 -1.39
N HIS A 204 -0.68 5.00 -2.73
CA HIS A 204 0.41 5.46 -3.59
C HIS A 204 0.17 6.84 -4.17
N LEU A 205 -1.05 7.38 -4.11
CA LEU A 205 -1.36 8.68 -4.66
C LEU A 205 -2.08 9.54 -3.62
N GLY A 206 -1.47 10.67 -3.30
CA GLY A 206 -2.04 11.63 -2.39
C GLY A 206 -1.17 12.85 -2.20
N VAL A 207 -1.72 13.83 -1.50
CA VAL A 207 -1.04 15.07 -1.15
C VAL A 207 -1.08 15.30 0.34
N ARG A 208 -0.04 15.93 0.88
CA ARG A 208 0.01 16.45 2.23
C ARG A 208 0.10 17.97 2.16
N LEU A 209 -0.82 18.61 2.85
CA LEU A 209 -0.92 20.06 3.00
C LEU A 209 -0.72 20.38 4.48
N VAL A 210 0.30 21.19 4.77
CA VAL A 210 0.63 21.61 6.14
C VAL A 210 0.34 23.09 6.30
N PHE A 211 -0.45 23.43 7.31
CA PHE A 211 -0.82 24.79 7.67
C PHE A 211 -0.27 25.15 9.05
N ASN A 212 -0.32 26.43 9.42
CA ASN A 212 0.18 26.86 10.73
C ASN A 212 -0.71 26.35 11.87
N THR A 213 -2.03 26.40 11.69
CA THR A 213 -3.06 26.11 12.70
C THR A 213 -4.08 25.07 12.25
N ARG A 214 -4.85 24.52 13.20
CA ARG A 214 -5.97 23.62 12.92
C ARG A 214 -7.15 24.34 12.26
N PHE A 215 -7.33 25.63 12.53
CA PHE A 215 -8.35 26.43 11.86
C PHE A 215 -8.06 26.63 10.38
N GLU A 216 -6.80 26.84 10.00
CA GLU A 216 -6.43 26.83 8.58
C GLU A 216 -6.70 25.48 7.93
N CYS A 217 -6.50 24.36 8.63
CA CYS A 217 -6.89 23.04 8.12
C CYS A 217 -8.41 22.93 7.90
N LEU A 218 -9.23 23.49 8.80
CA LEU A 218 -10.68 23.55 8.64
C LEU A 218 -11.07 24.42 7.42
N LEU A 219 -10.45 25.58 7.27
CA LEU A 219 -10.67 26.46 6.13
C LEU A 219 -10.24 25.79 4.82
N ALA A 220 -9.09 25.10 4.82
CA ALA A 220 -8.61 24.34 3.67
C ALA A 220 -9.57 23.23 3.26
N LEU A 221 -10.17 22.51 4.21
CA LEU A 221 -11.21 21.52 3.93
C LEU A 221 -12.41 22.16 3.21
N ARG A 222 -12.83 23.37 3.63
CA ARG A 222 -13.88 24.14 2.96
C ARG A 222 -13.44 24.61 1.56
N THR A 223 -12.21 25.10 1.40
CA THR A 223 -11.65 25.50 0.08
C THR A 223 -11.69 24.35 -0.91
N LEU A 224 -11.20 23.17 -0.50
CA LEU A 224 -11.17 21.97 -1.33
C LEU A 224 -12.58 21.45 -1.66
N GLN A 225 -13.54 21.63 -0.75
CA GLN A 225 -14.95 21.31 -0.98
C GLN A 225 -15.60 22.26 -1.99
N ARG A 226 -15.32 23.56 -1.89
CA ARG A 226 -15.83 24.59 -2.82
C ARG A 226 -15.22 24.48 -4.21
N ALA A 227 -13.95 24.08 -4.30
CA ALA A 227 -13.29 23.73 -5.54
C ALA A 227 -13.73 22.36 -6.11
N HIS A 228 -14.69 21.67 -5.47
CA HIS A 228 -15.21 20.37 -5.88
C HIS A 228 -14.17 19.22 -5.95
N LEU A 229 -12.98 19.42 -5.39
CA LEU A 229 -11.97 18.36 -5.23
C LEU A 229 -12.39 17.34 -4.15
N ILE A 230 -13.13 17.82 -3.15
CA ILE A 230 -13.76 17.00 -2.13
C ILE A 230 -15.28 17.10 -2.27
N SER A 231 -15.90 16.07 -2.82
CA SER A 231 -17.36 15.89 -2.81
C SER A 231 -17.74 14.77 -1.85
N VAL A 232 -18.72 15.02 -0.97
CA VAL A 232 -19.24 14.02 -0.03
C VAL A 232 -19.66 12.72 -0.73
N THR A 233 -20.19 12.82 -1.96
CA THR A 233 -20.58 11.65 -2.76
C THR A 233 -19.41 10.76 -3.19
N ASN A 234 -18.21 11.31 -3.24
CA ASN A 234 -16.99 10.64 -3.67
C ASN A 234 -16.02 10.38 -2.51
N VAL A 235 -16.34 10.82 -1.29
CA VAL A 235 -15.56 10.52 -0.09
C VAL A 235 -15.77 9.07 0.31
N ASP A 236 -14.67 8.33 0.51
CA ASP A 236 -14.72 7.02 1.14
C ASP A 236 -14.81 7.19 2.66
N SER A 237 -15.96 6.82 3.22
CA SER A 237 -16.26 6.97 4.65
C SER A 237 -15.53 5.97 5.54
N GLN A 238 -15.03 4.85 4.99
CA GLN A 238 -14.27 3.86 5.75
C GLN A 238 -12.78 4.25 5.85
N ARG A 239 -12.29 5.03 4.88
CA ARG A 239 -10.88 5.43 4.77
C ARG A 239 -10.63 6.91 5.11
N THR A 240 -11.67 7.66 5.42
CA THR A 240 -11.58 9.06 5.87
C THR A 240 -11.53 9.13 7.40
N ARG A 241 -10.57 9.87 7.95
CA ARG A 241 -10.32 9.99 9.38
C ARG A 241 -10.03 11.41 9.78
N ASN A 242 -10.56 11.83 10.91
CA ASN A 242 -10.23 13.09 11.55
C ASN A 242 -9.70 12.80 12.95
N THR A 243 -8.40 13.04 13.13
CA THR A 243 -7.70 12.92 14.43
C THR A 243 -7.10 14.25 14.86
N LEU A 244 -7.37 15.32 14.11
CA LEU A 244 -6.79 16.64 14.29
C LEU A 244 -7.78 17.63 14.90
N LEU A 245 -9.02 17.63 14.42
CA LEU A 245 -9.99 18.68 14.72
C LEU A 245 -11.23 18.10 15.38
N ASP A 246 -11.55 18.54 16.59
CA ASP A 246 -12.86 18.33 17.19
C ASP A 246 -13.86 19.30 16.51
N MET A 247 -14.80 18.76 15.72
CA MET A 247 -15.69 19.58 14.88
C MET A 247 -16.66 20.43 15.70
N GLU A 248 -17.10 19.98 16.87
CA GLU A 248 -18.04 20.74 17.71
C GLU A 248 -17.32 21.88 18.41
N ALA A 249 -16.15 21.60 19.01
CA ALA A 249 -15.31 22.63 19.62
C ALA A 249 -14.84 23.67 18.59
N ALA A 250 -14.45 23.23 17.39
CA ALA A 250 -14.05 24.13 16.31
C ALA A 250 -15.21 25.03 15.86
N LYS A 251 -16.44 24.51 15.84
CA LYS A 251 -17.64 25.30 15.50
C LYS A 251 -17.92 26.36 16.57
N GLU A 252 -17.80 26.02 17.85
CA GLU A 252 -17.99 26.95 18.97
C GLU A 252 -17.03 28.14 18.85
N VAL A 253 -15.72 27.86 18.76
CA VAL A 253 -14.69 28.89 18.62
C VAL A 253 -14.86 29.65 17.31
N PHE A 254 -15.11 28.99 16.17
CA PHE A 254 -15.35 29.71 14.91
C PHE A 254 -16.51 30.70 15.01
N THR A 255 -17.60 30.31 15.68
CA THR A 255 -18.78 31.17 15.84
C THR A 255 -18.48 32.39 16.70
N GLN A 256 -17.68 32.24 17.76
CA GLN A 256 -17.24 33.34 18.62
C GLN A 256 -16.38 34.36 17.87
N TYR A 257 -15.48 33.91 17.01
CA TYR A 257 -14.52 34.77 16.31
C TYR A 257 -14.98 35.22 14.92
N ARG A 258 -16.14 34.76 14.46
CA ARG A 258 -16.65 34.99 13.10
C ARG A 258 -16.64 36.47 12.68
N CYS A 259 -17.24 37.35 13.50
CA CYS A 259 -17.33 38.77 13.16
C CYS A 259 -15.95 39.43 13.07
N MET A 260 -14.98 38.98 13.87
CA MET A 260 -13.61 39.49 13.85
C MET A 260 -12.87 39.02 12.59
N LEU A 261 -13.09 37.78 12.15
CA LEU A 261 -12.57 37.26 10.89
C LEU A 261 -13.13 38.04 9.69
N GLU A 262 -14.44 38.30 9.67
CA GLU A 262 -15.12 39.04 8.60
C GLU A 262 -14.66 40.52 8.53
N ALA A 263 -14.27 41.11 9.66
CA ALA A 263 -13.80 42.48 9.75
C ALA A 263 -12.28 42.65 9.58
N ALA A 264 -11.53 41.56 9.45
CA ALA A 264 -10.08 41.62 9.36
C ALA A 264 -9.61 42.16 8.01
N ASP A 265 -8.69 43.14 8.04
CA ASP A 265 -8.00 43.61 6.86
C ASP A 265 -6.84 42.66 6.51
N GLY A 266 -6.99 41.90 5.42
CA GLY A 266 -5.98 40.93 4.96
C GLY A 266 -6.02 39.60 5.71
N TYR A 267 -4.88 38.90 5.75
CA TYR A 267 -4.80 37.54 6.32
C TYR A 267 -4.63 37.57 7.85
N PRO A 268 -5.61 37.10 8.65
CA PRO A 268 -5.62 37.30 10.10
C PRO A 268 -4.83 36.22 10.87
N ALA A 269 -3.53 36.07 10.57
CA ALA A 269 -2.69 35.01 11.15
C ALA A 269 -2.73 34.97 12.68
N GLY A 270 -2.57 36.12 13.34
CA GLY A 270 -2.58 36.20 14.81
C GLY A 270 -3.93 35.82 15.43
N LEU A 271 -5.04 36.10 14.74
CA LEU A 271 -6.38 35.69 15.20
C LEU A 271 -6.56 34.18 15.09
N LEU A 272 -6.10 33.58 13.98
CA LEU A 272 -6.15 32.13 13.79
C LEU A 272 -5.32 31.38 14.83
N GLU A 273 -4.17 31.92 15.23
CA GLU A 273 -3.36 31.36 16.32
C GLU A 273 -4.06 31.44 17.69
N GLN A 274 -4.74 32.56 17.98
CA GLN A 274 -5.56 32.69 19.19
C GLN A 274 -6.71 31.68 19.22
N MET A 275 -7.44 31.56 18.12
CA MET A 275 -8.50 30.58 17.96
C MET A 275 -7.98 29.15 18.14
N ASP A 276 -6.81 28.84 17.58
CA ASP A 276 -6.18 27.52 17.69
C ASP A 276 -5.77 27.16 19.13
N ALA A 277 -5.29 28.15 19.89
CA ALA A 277 -4.96 27.99 21.30
C ALA A 277 -6.22 27.74 22.16
N GLU A 278 -7.30 28.49 21.91
CA GLU A 278 -8.59 28.29 22.59
C GLU A 278 -9.19 26.92 22.26
N LEU A 279 -9.14 26.52 20.99
CA LEU A 279 -9.57 25.19 20.56
C LEU A 279 -8.86 24.08 21.32
N MET A 280 -7.54 24.19 21.58
CA MET A 280 -6.83 23.18 22.37
C MET A 280 -7.34 23.05 23.80
N GLN A 281 -7.85 24.12 24.40
CA GLN A 281 -8.31 24.11 25.79
C GLN A 281 -9.65 23.36 25.94
N ILE A 282 -10.50 23.40 24.92
CA ILE A 282 -11.85 22.84 24.96
C ILE A 282 -12.03 21.54 24.14
N SER A 283 -11.06 21.20 23.28
CA SER A 283 -11.16 20.02 22.41
C SER A 283 -11.09 18.70 23.19
N SER A 284 -11.94 17.74 22.79
CA SER A 284 -11.81 16.36 23.25
C SER A 284 -10.78 15.59 22.43
N PRO A 285 -10.00 14.66 23.03
CA PRO A 285 -9.07 13.81 22.30
C PRO A 285 -9.78 12.98 21.22
N GLN A 286 -9.34 13.09 19.97
CA GLN A 286 -9.87 12.32 18.86
C GLN A 286 -9.19 10.94 18.82
N THR A 287 -9.91 9.87 19.18
CA THR A 287 -9.35 8.51 19.42
C THR A 287 -9.64 7.49 18.31
N ARG A 288 -10.18 7.91 17.15
CA ARG A 288 -10.50 6.98 16.04
C ARG A 288 -9.23 6.45 15.35
N ALA A 289 -8.55 5.52 16.01
CA ALA A 289 -7.37 4.84 15.52
C ALA A 289 -7.68 3.37 15.23
N ASP A 290 -8.19 3.04 14.04
CA ASP A 290 -8.27 1.62 13.61
C ASP A 290 -6.90 1.05 13.18
N ASN A 291 -5.79 1.73 13.50
CA ASN A 291 -4.46 1.22 13.20
C ASN A 291 -3.67 1.03 14.51
N PRO A 292 -3.47 -0.23 14.96
CA PRO A 292 -2.67 -0.58 16.13
C PRO A 292 -1.23 -0.06 16.08
N HIS A 293 -0.75 0.39 14.91
CA HIS A 293 0.61 0.83 14.66
C HIS A 293 0.77 2.34 14.47
N SER A 294 -0.30 3.13 14.47
CA SER A 294 -0.21 4.59 14.49
C SER A 294 0.24 5.03 15.87
N GLY A 295 1.43 5.62 15.97
CA GLY A 295 2.00 6.05 17.26
C GLY A 295 1.12 7.10 17.95
N ALA A 296 1.09 7.07 19.28
CA ALA A 296 0.50 8.13 20.09
C ALA A 296 1.22 9.46 19.76
N GLY A 297 0.53 10.40 19.09
CA GLY A 297 1.08 11.70 18.69
C GLY A 297 0.88 12.08 17.22
N PHE A 298 0.32 11.20 16.40
CA PHE A 298 -0.04 11.50 15.01
C PHE A 298 -1.48 12.00 14.90
N SER A 299 -1.66 13.29 14.57
CA SER A 299 -2.96 13.93 14.34
C SER A 299 -3.01 14.54 12.94
N SER A 300 -4.01 14.17 12.15
CA SER A 300 -4.28 14.75 10.82
C SER A 300 -5.74 14.57 10.43
N ILE A 301 -6.19 15.35 9.44
CA ILE A 301 -7.41 15.06 8.68
C ILE A 301 -6.97 14.33 7.42
N GLN A 302 -7.39 13.07 7.27
CA GLN A 302 -7.13 12.24 6.09
C GLN A 302 -8.45 12.03 5.38
N VAL A 303 -8.58 12.55 4.17
CA VAL A 303 -9.77 12.38 3.34
C VAL A 303 -9.39 11.53 2.14
N THR A 304 -10.04 10.37 1.99
CA THR A 304 -9.90 9.55 0.79
C THR A 304 -11.05 9.88 -0.15
N VAL A 305 -10.73 10.33 -1.36
CA VAL A 305 -11.71 10.75 -2.37
C VAL A 305 -11.54 9.96 -3.67
N ARG A 306 -12.66 9.74 -4.36
CA ARG A 306 -12.71 9.06 -5.66
C ARG A 306 -12.75 10.07 -6.80
N LYS A 307 -11.89 9.88 -7.80
CA LYS A 307 -11.92 10.60 -9.08
C LYS A 307 -12.11 9.62 -10.23
N MET A 308 -12.96 9.98 -11.19
CA MET A 308 -13.05 9.24 -12.44
C MET A 308 -11.80 9.50 -13.27
N ILE A 309 -11.08 8.45 -13.63
CA ILE A 309 -9.91 8.48 -14.47
C ILE A 309 -10.30 7.97 -15.85
N HIS A 310 -9.90 8.72 -16.88
CA HIS A 310 -10.08 8.33 -18.27
C HIS A 310 -8.78 7.75 -18.82
N LEU A 311 -8.83 6.55 -19.36
CA LEU A 311 -7.66 5.94 -20.00
C LEU A 311 -7.58 6.39 -21.46
N PRO A 312 -6.38 6.74 -21.95
CA PRO A 312 -6.19 6.98 -23.37
C PRO A 312 -6.50 5.68 -24.15
N PRO A 313 -7.10 5.77 -25.35
CA PRO A 313 -7.31 4.60 -26.19
C PRO A 313 -5.98 3.96 -26.59
N ASP A 314 -5.93 2.62 -26.60
CA ASP A 314 -4.73 1.86 -27.03
C ASP A 314 -4.44 2.06 -28.54
N ASP A 315 -5.47 2.33 -29.35
CA ASP A 315 -5.35 2.68 -30.77
C ASP A 315 -6.16 3.96 -31.07
N PRO A 316 -5.50 5.10 -31.35
CA PRO A 316 -6.14 6.36 -31.72
C PRO A 316 -6.99 6.27 -33.01
N ALA A 317 -6.76 5.26 -33.85
CA ALA A 317 -7.48 5.06 -35.12
C ALA A 317 -8.77 4.22 -34.96
N ALA A 318 -8.94 3.53 -33.83
CA ALA A 318 -10.09 2.68 -33.54
C ALA A 318 -11.18 3.38 -32.69
N SER A 319 -10.97 4.66 -32.35
CA SER A 319 -11.87 5.43 -31.49
C SER A 319 -13.18 5.77 -32.22
N GLY A 320 -14.19 4.91 -32.08
CA GLY A 320 -15.58 5.26 -32.36
C GLY A 320 -16.13 6.30 -31.37
N PRO A 321 -17.42 6.68 -31.46
CA PRO A 321 -18.04 7.68 -30.57
C PRO A 321 -18.29 7.18 -29.13
N ASP A 322 -17.74 6.02 -28.76
CA ASP A 322 -17.88 5.48 -27.41
C ASP A 322 -16.94 6.21 -26.43
N TYR A 323 -17.46 6.49 -25.24
CA TYR A 323 -16.73 7.13 -24.15
C TYR A 323 -15.43 6.35 -23.85
N ASP A 324 -14.33 7.08 -23.62
CA ASP A 324 -13.07 6.54 -23.11
C ASP A 324 -13.30 5.56 -21.95
N VAL A 325 -12.49 4.50 -21.86
CA VAL A 325 -12.54 3.56 -20.73
C VAL A 325 -12.27 4.32 -19.43
N GLY A 326 -13.31 4.51 -18.63
CA GLY A 326 -13.27 5.25 -17.38
C GLY A 326 -13.41 4.35 -16.15
N PHE A 327 -12.68 4.64 -15.08
CA PHE A 327 -12.89 3.99 -13.78
C PHE A 327 -12.62 4.94 -12.61
N PHE A 328 -13.22 4.68 -11.45
CA PHE A 328 -12.94 5.46 -10.24
C PHE A 328 -11.63 5.01 -9.58
N PHE A 329 -10.77 5.98 -9.29
CA PHE A 329 -9.54 5.80 -8.53
C PHE A 329 -9.59 6.61 -7.23
N GLU A 330 -9.15 6.00 -6.14
CA GLU A 330 -9.07 6.64 -4.82
C GLU A 330 -7.70 7.29 -4.61
N TYR A 331 -7.70 8.53 -4.13
CA TYR A 331 -6.49 9.23 -3.72
C TYR A 331 -6.71 9.92 -2.36
N GLU A 332 -5.63 10.14 -1.62
CA GLU A 332 -5.69 10.70 -0.27
C GLU A 332 -5.28 12.18 -0.24
N ILE A 333 -6.08 13.03 0.40
CA ILE A 333 -5.70 14.38 0.79
C ILE A 333 -5.49 14.40 2.30
N GLN A 334 -4.30 14.79 2.74
CA GLN A 334 -3.92 14.87 4.14
C GLN A 334 -3.69 16.32 4.55
N LEU A 335 -4.43 16.80 5.55
CA LEU A 335 -4.28 18.12 6.16
C LEU A 335 -3.63 17.98 7.54
N MET A 336 -2.61 18.78 7.82
CA MET A 336 -1.88 18.79 9.09
C MET A 336 -1.58 20.21 9.56
N ASP A 337 -1.59 20.43 10.87
CA ASP A 337 -1.03 21.65 11.47
C ASP A 337 0.49 21.52 11.67
N LYS A 338 1.15 22.64 11.92
CA LYS A 338 2.60 22.74 12.13
C LYS A 338 3.09 21.83 13.26
N ALA A 339 2.37 21.76 14.38
CA ALA A 339 2.81 20.97 15.53
C ALA A 339 2.72 19.46 15.24
N SER A 340 1.66 19.00 14.57
CA SER A 340 1.54 17.59 14.19
C SER A 340 2.52 17.19 13.10
N HIS A 341 2.86 18.10 12.17
CA HIS A 341 3.91 17.88 11.20
C HIS A 341 5.29 17.73 11.87
N GLY A 342 5.65 18.63 12.80
CA GLY A 342 6.92 18.56 13.56
C GLY A 342 7.07 17.25 14.34
N ARG A 343 6.00 16.79 15.02
CA ARG A 343 6.00 15.49 15.72
C ARG A 343 6.21 14.28 14.80
N THR A 344 5.81 14.40 13.53
CA THR A 344 6.04 13.35 12.53
C THR A 344 7.53 13.23 12.16
N LEU A 345 8.28 14.33 12.26
CA LEU A 345 9.71 14.38 11.97
C LEU A 345 10.58 13.98 13.17
N GLU A 346 10.18 14.34 14.39
CA GLU A 346 11.01 14.22 15.61
C GLU A 346 10.64 13.06 16.55
N GLY A 347 9.47 12.43 16.38
CA GLY A 347 8.92 11.50 17.37
C GLY A 347 9.58 10.11 17.46
N PRO A 348 9.37 9.38 18.59
CA PRO A 348 9.81 7.97 18.77
C PRO A 348 9.12 6.96 17.83
N ALA A 349 8.17 7.44 17.02
CA ALA A 349 7.62 6.76 15.85
C ALA A 349 8.38 7.16 14.58
N SER A 350 9.72 7.16 14.63
CA SER A 350 10.53 7.51 13.47
C SER A 350 10.12 6.64 12.28
N HIS A 351 10.10 7.26 11.09
CA HIS A 351 9.80 6.57 9.84
C HIS A 351 10.60 5.25 9.71
N ASP A 352 11.83 5.23 10.22
CA ASP A 352 12.71 4.07 10.22
C ASP A 352 12.25 2.94 11.16
N ALA A 353 11.84 3.26 12.39
CA ALA A 353 11.30 2.26 13.32
C ALA A 353 9.97 1.68 12.81
N TYR A 354 9.14 2.51 12.17
CA TYR A 354 7.93 2.06 11.50
C TYR A 354 8.25 1.11 10.34
N LYS A 355 9.14 1.51 9.44
CA LYS A 355 9.57 0.70 8.29
C LYS A 355 10.18 -0.64 8.73
N LYS A 356 10.98 -0.64 9.80
CA LYS A 356 11.55 -1.88 10.37
C LYS A 356 10.47 -2.87 10.81
N ARG A 357 9.43 -2.41 11.51
CA ARG A 357 8.30 -3.28 11.90
C ARG A 357 7.56 -3.87 10.70
N GLN A 358 7.45 -3.12 9.59
CA GLN A 358 6.85 -3.64 8.36
C GLN A 358 7.71 -4.75 7.75
N VAL A 359 9.03 -4.53 7.70
CA VAL A 359 9.99 -5.54 7.23
C VAL A 359 9.94 -6.80 8.08
N ASP A 360 9.98 -6.67 9.41
CA ASP A 360 9.95 -7.82 10.32
C ASP A 360 8.66 -8.65 10.16
N THR A 361 7.52 -7.98 10.02
CA THR A 361 6.22 -8.63 9.79
C THR A 361 6.20 -9.38 8.46
N ALA A 362 6.63 -8.73 7.37
CA ALA A 362 6.70 -9.34 6.05
C ALA A 362 7.70 -10.51 6.02
N ARG A 363 8.88 -10.35 6.64
CA ARG A 363 9.91 -11.39 6.77
C ARG A 363 9.34 -12.64 7.43
N LEU A 364 8.65 -12.48 8.55
CA LEU A 364 8.09 -13.62 9.29
C LEU A 364 7.01 -14.37 8.48
N ARG A 365 6.16 -13.65 7.75
CA ARG A 365 5.10 -14.26 6.93
C ARG A 365 5.64 -14.98 5.71
N VAL A 366 6.58 -14.35 5.00
CA VAL A 366 7.18 -14.91 3.78
C VAL A 366 8.03 -16.13 4.11
N LEU A 367 9.00 -15.99 5.02
CA LEU A 367 9.93 -17.07 5.36
C LEU A 367 9.24 -18.15 6.21
N GLY A 368 8.24 -17.78 7.02
CA GLY A 368 7.63 -18.69 7.98
C GLY A 368 8.51 -18.90 9.21
N ARG A 369 7.90 -19.39 10.29
CA ARG A 369 8.57 -19.53 11.60
C ARG A 369 9.76 -20.48 11.56
N ASP A 370 9.65 -21.59 10.81
CA ASP A 370 10.67 -22.63 10.79
C ASP A 370 11.93 -22.19 10.03
N LEU A 371 11.76 -21.51 8.89
CA LEU A 371 12.89 -20.95 8.15
C LEU A 371 13.55 -19.80 8.91
N VAL A 372 12.76 -18.94 9.58
CA VAL A 372 13.32 -17.89 10.46
C VAL A 372 14.16 -18.50 11.58
N ARG A 373 13.66 -19.53 12.27
CA ARG A 373 14.44 -20.25 13.30
C ARG A 373 15.71 -20.88 12.73
N TYR A 374 15.63 -21.49 11.55
CA TYR A 374 16.80 -22.03 10.86
C TYR A 374 17.84 -20.95 10.56
N LEU A 375 17.42 -19.77 10.11
CA LEU A 375 18.30 -18.64 9.82
C LEU A 375 18.93 -18.05 11.09
N ASP A 376 18.18 -17.99 12.19
CA ASP A 376 18.64 -17.41 13.45
C ASP A 376 19.63 -18.33 14.20
N THR A 377 19.61 -19.64 13.91
CA THR A 377 20.56 -20.63 14.49
C THR A 377 21.88 -20.73 13.73
N ARG A 378 21.99 -20.13 12.55
CA ARG A 378 23.20 -20.09 11.72
C ARG A 378 23.89 -18.75 11.94
N PRO A 379 25.14 -18.69 12.45
CA PRO A 379 25.81 -17.41 12.67
C PRO A 379 25.93 -16.66 11.34
N ALA A 380 25.73 -15.33 11.39
CA ALA A 380 26.08 -14.47 10.27
C ALA A 380 27.57 -14.68 10.00
N VAL A 381 27.91 -15.33 8.90
CA VAL A 381 29.30 -15.43 8.44
C VAL A 381 29.74 -13.99 8.21
N HIS A 382 30.52 -13.43 9.13
CA HIS A 382 31.21 -12.17 8.90
C HIS A 382 32.09 -12.38 7.67
N ALA A 383 31.77 -11.67 6.58
CA ALA A 383 32.66 -11.57 5.45
C ALA A 383 33.98 -10.98 5.99
N ALA A 384 35.06 -11.74 5.85
CA ALA A 384 36.41 -11.31 6.16
C ALA A 384 36.88 -10.24 5.17
#